data_AF-A0A526Q741-F1
#
_entry.id   AF-A0A526Q741-F1
#
_cell.length_a   1.000
_cell.length_b   1.000
_cell.length_c   1.000
_cell.angle_alpha   90.00
_cell.angle_beta   90.00
_cell.angle_gamma   90.00
#
_symmetry.space_group_name_H-M   'P 1'
#
loop_
_entity.id
_entity.type
_entity.pdbx_description
1 polymer ?
#
loop_
_entity_poly.entity_id
_entity_poly.type
_entity_poly.pdbx_seq_one_letter_code
_entity_poly.pdbx_strand_id
1 'polypeptide(L)'
;AYGGAGPLHGVETAIECGLSRVVAPREPGTMCARGILVSDISLDFVQSKIRPFIRECWSSITSEMDVLRGEAERWLATEDVPQSQRQYENVLEARYFGQNHEVQIPLPNPLPDAETFLREFEHAHRKEYGYSLPDRQIEIVNFRVRGSAPSSGTASHCQQ
;
A
#
# COMPACT_ATOMS: atom_id res chain seq x y z
N ALA A 1 -7.33 1.59 24.10
CA ALA A 1 -6.28 1.13 25.04
C ALA A 1 -6.10 -0.38 24.87
N TYR A 2 -4.90 -0.86 24.55
CA TYR A 2 -4.57 -2.27 24.34
C TYR A 2 -3.17 -2.58 24.88
N GLY A 3 -2.76 -3.85 24.90
CA GLY A 3 -1.58 -4.33 25.62
C GLY A 3 -1.90 -4.62 27.09
N GLY A 4 -1.05 -5.42 27.76
CA GLY A 4 -1.30 -5.93 29.11
C GLY A 4 -1.56 -4.85 30.17
N ALA A 5 -0.94 -3.67 30.01
CA ALA A 5 -1.12 -2.52 30.91
C ALA A 5 -1.92 -1.36 30.28
N GLY A 6 -2.41 -1.50 29.04
CA GLY A 6 -3.09 -0.42 28.32
C GLY A 6 -4.28 0.18 29.08
N PRO A 7 -5.21 -0.63 29.61
CA PRO A 7 -6.35 -0.12 30.38
C PRO A 7 -5.99 0.53 31.71
N LEU A 8 -4.82 0.22 32.30
CA LEU A 8 -4.38 0.79 33.58
C LEU A 8 -4.05 2.29 33.46
N HIS A 9 -3.47 2.69 32.32
CA HIS A 9 -3.03 4.09 32.10
C HIS A 9 -3.89 4.83 31.06
N GLY A 10 -4.70 4.12 30.27
CA GLY A 10 -5.41 4.71 29.13
C GLY A 10 -6.42 5.79 29.48
N VAL A 11 -6.97 5.81 30.70
CA VAL A 11 -7.91 6.86 31.16
C VAL A 11 -7.18 8.16 31.49
N GLU A 12 -6.04 8.08 32.16
CA GLU A 12 -5.24 9.25 32.52
C GLU A 12 -4.69 9.95 31.27
N THR A 13 -4.15 9.18 30.33
CA THR A 13 -3.75 9.68 29.00
C THR A 13 -4.92 10.32 28.23
N ALA A 14 -6.12 9.75 28.32
CA ALA A 14 -7.28 10.30 27.64
C ALA A 14 -7.70 11.66 28.20
N ILE A 15 -7.61 11.86 29.52
CA ILE A 15 -7.91 13.13 30.17
C ILE A 15 -6.91 14.21 29.72
N GLU A 16 -5.62 13.90 29.73
CA GLU A 16 -4.57 14.84 29.28
C GLU A 16 -4.74 15.27 27.82
N CYS A 17 -5.18 14.36 26.96
CA CYS A 17 -5.42 14.62 25.54
C CYS A 17 -6.81 15.23 25.23
N GLY A 18 -7.64 15.51 26.24
CA GLY A 18 -8.99 16.03 26.04
C GLY A 18 -9.97 15.05 25.37
N LEU A 19 -9.71 13.74 25.48
CA LEU A 19 -10.54 12.69 24.90
C LEU A 19 -11.68 12.29 25.84
N SER A 20 -12.90 12.22 25.31
CA SER A 20 -14.11 11.91 26.08
C SER A 20 -14.42 10.42 26.19
N ARG A 21 -13.67 9.56 25.51
CA ARG A 21 -13.95 8.11 25.44
C ARG A 21 -12.67 7.29 25.33
N VAL A 22 -12.60 6.26 26.16
CA VAL A 22 -11.60 5.18 26.06
C VAL A 22 -12.30 3.88 25.73
N VAL A 23 -11.83 3.20 24.68
CA VAL A 23 -12.26 1.83 24.36
C VAL A 23 -11.18 0.85 24.84
N ALA A 24 -11.55 -0.03 25.76
CA ALA A 24 -10.74 -1.16 26.22
C ALA A 24 -11.43 -2.46 25.76
N PRO A 25 -10.83 -3.24 24.84
CA PRO A 25 -11.39 -4.51 24.41
C PRO A 25 -11.34 -5.54 25.54
N ARG A 26 -12.18 -6.58 25.46
CA ARG A 26 -12.31 -7.64 26.48
C ARG A 26 -10.99 -8.32 26.84
N GLU A 27 -10.12 -8.50 25.84
CA GLU A 27 -8.82 -9.16 25.97
C GLU A 27 -7.71 -8.23 25.43
N PRO A 28 -7.36 -7.17 26.17
CA PRO A 28 -6.45 -6.14 25.65
C PRO A 28 -5.01 -6.66 25.53
N GLY A 29 -4.61 -7.63 26.35
CA GLY A 29 -3.27 -8.24 26.34
C GLY A 29 -2.98 -9.14 25.13
N THR A 30 -3.99 -9.69 24.46
CA THR A 30 -3.83 -10.63 23.33
C THR A 30 -4.20 -10.02 21.99
N MET A 31 -4.52 -8.73 21.95
CA MET A 31 -5.02 -8.05 20.76
C MET A 31 -4.03 -8.12 19.58
N CYS A 32 -2.72 -8.02 19.84
CA CYS A 32 -1.69 -8.14 18.80
C CYS A 32 -1.67 -9.52 18.15
N ALA A 33 -1.78 -10.59 18.95
CA ALA A 33 -1.86 -11.96 18.44
C ALA A 33 -3.15 -12.19 17.63
N ARG A 34 -4.29 -11.63 18.09
CA ARG A 34 -5.53 -11.67 17.31
C ARG A 34 -5.41 -10.91 15.99
N GLY A 35 -4.69 -9.79 15.96
CA GLY A 35 -4.45 -9.02 14.74
C GLY A 35 -3.79 -9.86 13.63
N ILE A 36 -2.80 -10.67 13.98
CA ILE A 36 -2.13 -11.59 13.04
C ILE A 36 -3.09 -12.67 12.53
N LEU A 37 -4.00 -13.16 13.37
CA LEU A 37 -4.94 -14.22 13.00
C LEU A 37 -6.04 -13.76 12.04
N VAL A 38 -6.38 -12.47 12.04
CA VAL A 38 -7.48 -11.91 11.23
C VAL A 38 -6.99 -11.00 10.10
N SER A 39 -5.67 -10.77 10.00
CA SER A 39 -5.11 -9.95 8.94
C SER A 39 -5.04 -10.73 7.64
N ASP A 40 -5.41 -10.06 6.56
CA ASP A 40 -5.17 -10.53 5.20
C ASP A 40 -3.69 -10.83 4.99
N ILE A 41 -3.41 -11.91 4.26
CA ILE A 41 -2.05 -12.19 3.83
C ILE A 41 -1.67 -11.16 2.79
N SER A 42 -0.58 -10.42 3.01
CA SER A 42 -0.09 -9.45 2.03
C SER A 42 1.41 -9.25 2.13
N LEU A 43 2.04 -8.98 0.99
CA LEU A 43 3.46 -8.70 0.88
C LEU A 43 3.72 -7.68 -0.24
N ASP A 44 4.58 -6.71 0.06
CA ASP A 44 5.03 -5.69 -0.88
C ASP A 44 6.36 -6.12 -1.52
N PHE A 45 6.37 -6.21 -2.84
CA PHE A 45 7.55 -6.42 -3.67
C PHE A 45 7.99 -5.06 -4.20
N VAL A 46 9.14 -4.57 -3.75
CA VAL A 46 9.63 -3.23 -4.08
C VAL A 46 11.00 -3.31 -4.72
N GLN A 47 11.17 -2.61 -5.85
CA GLN A 47 12.46 -2.39 -6.49
C GLN A 47 12.71 -0.88 -6.60
N SER A 48 13.81 -0.41 -6.01
CA SER A 48 14.25 0.98 -6.11
C SER A 48 15.20 1.14 -7.29
N LYS A 49 14.78 1.92 -8.29
CA LYS A 49 15.56 2.20 -9.50
C LYS A 49 15.19 3.57 -10.02
N ILE A 50 16.05 4.55 -9.75
CA ILE A 50 15.86 5.93 -10.20
C ILE A 50 16.12 5.99 -11.70
N ARG A 51 15.11 6.42 -12.47
CA ARG A 51 15.28 6.73 -13.89
C ARG A 51 14.38 7.87 -14.35
N PRO A 52 14.83 8.66 -15.34
CA PRO A 52 13.96 9.63 -15.98
C PRO A 52 12.78 8.91 -16.65
N PHE A 53 11.59 9.49 -16.51
CA PHE A 53 10.45 9.11 -17.32
C PHE A 53 10.66 9.61 -18.75
N ILE A 54 10.64 8.69 -19.70
CA ILE A 54 10.72 8.93 -21.14
C ILE A 54 9.60 8.10 -21.76
N ARG A 55 8.74 8.73 -22.56
CA ARG A 55 7.51 8.10 -23.10
C ARG A 55 7.83 6.83 -23.89
N GLU A 56 8.89 6.87 -24.67
CA GLU A 56 9.38 5.78 -25.52
C GLU A 56 9.90 4.59 -24.70
N CYS A 57 10.27 4.81 -23.44
CA CYS A 57 10.74 3.77 -22.52
C CYS A 57 9.64 3.17 -21.65
N TRP A 58 8.36 3.53 -21.87
CA TRP A 58 7.24 3.04 -21.06
C TRP A 58 7.12 1.52 -21.06
N SER A 59 7.39 0.86 -22.19
CA SER A 59 7.39 -0.61 -22.27
C SER A 59 8.41 -1.24 -21.32
N SER A 60 9.58 -0.63 -21.14
CA SER A 60 10.58 -1.09 -20.17
C SER A 60 10.11 -0.87 -18.72
N ILE A 61 9.32 0.17 -18.46
CA ILE A 61 8.69 0.42 -17.16
C ILE A 61 7.65 -0.64 -16.83
N THR A 62 6.76 -0.93 -17.77
CA THR A 62 5.74 -1.97 -17.56
C THR A 62 6.36 -3.35 -17.43
N SER A 63 7.42 -3.67 -18.18
CA SER A 63 8.14 -4.95 -18.02
C SER A 63 8.77 -5.12 -16.64
N GLU A 64 9.29 -4.05 -16.02
CA GLU A 64 9.81 -4.13 -14.65
C GLU A 64 8.69 -4.38 -13.62
N MET A 65 7.53 -3.76 -13.82
CA MET A 65 6.34 -4.04 -13.00
C MET A 65 5.85 -5.48 -13.18
N ASP A 66 5.90 -6.03 -14.41
CA ASP A 66 5.50 -7.41 -14.68
C ASP A 66 6.43 -8.42 -14.00
N VAL A 67 7.73 -8.12 -13.88
CA VAL A 67 8.67 -8.95 -13.10
C VAL A 67 8.25 -9.02 -11.63
N LEU A 68 7.96 -7.86 -11.01
CA LEU A 68 7.48 -7.81 -9.62
C LEU A 68 6.09 -8.47 -9.46
N ARG A 69 5.23 -8.36 -10.47
CA ARG A 69 3.96 -9.10 -10.51
C ARG A 69 4.18 -10.60 -10.49
N GLY A 70 5.11 -11.11 -11.30
CA GLY A 70 5.47 -12.52 -11.31
C GLY A 70 6.09 -13.00 -10.01
N GLU A 71 6.78 -12.12 -9.25
CA GLU A 71 7.25 -12.43 -7.89
C GLU A 71 6.08 -12.56 -6.91
N ALA A 72 5.16 -11.61 -6.92
CA ALA A 72 3.96 -11.65 -6.07
C ALA A 72 3.07 -12.86 -6.37
N GLU A 73 2.89 -13.20 -7.64
CA GLU A 73 2.15 -14.39 -8.09
C GLU A 73 2.76 -15.69 -7.58
N ARG A 74 4.10 -15.81 -7.67
CA ARG A 74 4.83 -16.98 -7.17
C ARG A 74 4.72 -17.09 -5.67
N TRP A 75 4.85 -15.99 -4.95
CA TRP A 75 4.73 -15.99 -3.50
C TRP A 75 3.31 -16.37 -3.05
N LEU A 76 2.26 -15.78 -3.60
CA LEU A 76 0.88 -16.18 -3.28
C LEU A 76 0.58 -17.65 -3.64
N ALA A 77 1.28 -18.20 -4.64
CA ALA A 77 1.22 -19.63 -4.94
C ALA A 77 1.92 -20.49 -3.88
N THR A 78 3.06 -20.04 -3.32
CA THR A 78 3.73 -20.74 -2.21
C THR A 78 2.95 -20.70 -0.90
N GLU A 79 2.04 -19.73 -0.77
CA GLU A 79 1.12 -19.60 0.37
C GLU A 79 -0.22 -20.35 0.14
N ASP A 80 -0.30 -21.21 -0.89
CA ASP A 80 -1.49 -21.99 -1.25
C ASP A 80 -2.77 -21.16 -1.49
N VAL A 81 -2.64 -19.87 -1.84
CA VAL A 81 -3.78 -18.99 -2.09
C VAL A 81 -4.39 -19.31 -3.45
N PRO A 82 -5.71 -19.60 -3.56
CA PRO A 82 -6.39 -19.81 -4.84
C PRO A 82 -6.31 -18.57 -5.75
N GLN A 83 -6.11 -18.76 -7.05
CA GLN A 83 -5.96 -17.64 -8.01
C GLN A 83 -7.15 -16.65 -7.96
N SER A 84 -8.37 -17.13 -7.69
CA SER A 84 -9.58 -16.30 -7.58
C SER A 84 -9.60 -15.37 -6.36
N GLN A 85 -8.73 -15.60 -5.36
CA GLN A 85 -8.64 -14.80 -4.14
C GLN A 85 -7.42 -13.86 -4.14
N ARG A 86 -6.53 -14.00 -5.13
CA ARG A 86 -5.31 -13.19 -5.23
C ARG A 86 -5.67 -11.79 -5.72
N GLN A 87 -5.20 -10.80 -4.99
CA GLN A 87 -5.34 -9.39 -5.29
C GLN A 87 -3.96 -8.75 -5.44
N TYR A 88 -3.94 -7.69 -6.23
CA TYR A 88 -2.73 -7.17 -6.82
C TYR A 88 -2.85 -5.67 -6.99
N GLU A 89 -1.99 -4.92 -6.31
CA GLU A 89 -1.94 -3.46 -6.43
C GLU A 89 -0.60 -3.07 -7.04
N ASN A 90 -0.65 -2.21 -8.05
CA ASN A 90 0.52 -1.66 -8.73
C ASN A 90 0.71 -0.22 -8.28
N VAL A 91 1.92 0.13 -7.88
CA VAL A 91 2.26 1.50 -7.53
C VAL A 91 3.61 1.84 -8.15
N LEU A 92 3.67 2.95 -8.85
CA LEU A 92 4.94 3.63 -9.12
C LEU A 92 5.10 4.77 -8.14
N GLU A 93 6.32 5.00 -7.68
CA GLU A 93 6.65 6.20 -6.91
C GLU A 93 7.52 7.09 -7.78
N ALA A 94 7.09 8.34 -7.95
CA ALA A 94 7.76 9.27 -8.83
C ALA A 94 7.79 10.68 -8.24
N ARG A 95 8.70 11.49 -8.74
CA ARG A 95 8.88 12.88 -8.34
C ARG A 95 9.33 13.73 -9.51
N TYR A 96 9.20 15.04 -9.40
CA TYR A 96 9.92 15.91 -10.31
C TYR A 96 11.41 15.93 -9.96
N PHE A 97 12.28 15.95 -10.98
CA PHE A 97 13.73 15.96 -10.85
C PHE A 97 14.18 17.02 -9.84
N GLY A 98 14.93 16.65 -8.80
CA GLY A 98 15.41 17.57 -7.76
C GLY A 98 14.39 17.89 -6.65
N GLN A 99 13.26 17.20 -6.59
CA GLN A 99 12.47 17.08 -5.35
C GLN A 99 13.06 15.99 -4.45
N ASN A 100 12.85 16.12 -3.14
CA ASN A 100 13.35 15.17 -2.15
C ASN A 100 12.38 14.03 -1.84
N HIS A 101 11.10 14.18 -2.15
CA HIS A 101 10.06 13.24 -1.79
C HIS A 101 9.25 12.83 -3.02
N GLU A 102 8.95 11.55 -3.09
CA GLU A 102 8.11 10.94 -4.11
C GLU A 102 6.63 11.05 -3.76
N VAL A 103 5.78 11.03 -4.78
CA VAL A 103 4.36 10.73 -4.64
C VAL A 103 4.09 9.32 -5.10
N GLN A 104 3.10 8.66 -4.49
CA GLN A 104 2.65 7.34 -4.90
C GLN A 104 1.59 7.46 -5.99
N ILE A 105 1.75 6.71 -7.08
CA ILE A 105 0.87 6.68 -8.24
C ILE A 105 0.33 5.25 -8.38
N PRO A 106 -0.86 4.97 -7.82
CA PRO A 106 -1.54 3.70 -8.06
C PRO A 106 -1.85 3.52 -9.55
N LEU A 107 -1.56 2.35 -10.10
CA LEU A 107 -1.82 2.02 -11.49
C LEU A 107 -2.91 0.96 -11.61
N PRO A 108 -3.82 1.06 -12.59
CA PRO A 108 -4.79 0.02 -12.86
C PRO A 108 -4.14 -1.30 -13.30
N ASN A 109 -4.96 -2.34 -13.34
CA ASN A 109 -4.64 -3.62 -13.96
C ASN A 109 -5.69 -3.89 -15.06
N PRO A 110 -5.32 -4.04 -16.35
CA PRO A 110 -3.96 -4.01 -16.90
C PRO A 110 -3.26 -2.65 -16.72
N LEU A 111 -1.92 -2.67 -16.78
CA LEU A 111 -1.11 -1.45 -16.67
C LEU A 111 -1.51 -0.43 -17.76
N PRO A 112 -1.55 0.87 -17.41
CA PRO A 112 -2.00 1.90 -18.34
C PRO A 112 -0.94 2.27 -19.37
N ASP A 113 -1.29 3.12 -20.33
CA ASP A 113 -0.33 3.77 -21.22
C ASP A 113 0.45 4.90 -20.52
N ALA A 114 1.52 5.37 -21.17
CA ALA A 114 2.41 6.40 -20.64
C ALA A 114 1.69 7.75 -20.40
N GLU A 115 0.71 8.10 -21.22
CA GLU A 115 -0.05 9.35 -21.08
C GLU A 115 -0.96 9.31 -19.86
N THR A 116 -1.57 8.16 -19.61
CA THR A 116 -2.43 7.95 -18.45
C THR A 116 -1.59 7.99 -17.18
N PHE A 117 -0.44 7.33 -17.15
CA PHE A 117 0.51 7.48 -16.03
C PHE A 117 0.88 8.94 -15.77
N LEU A 118 1.22 9.70 -16.82
CA LEU A 118 1.59 11.11 -16.68
C LEU A 118 0.46 11.93 -16.03
N ARG A 119 -0.79 11.75 -16.48
CA ARG A 119 -1.96 12.42 -15.91
C ARG A 119 -2.19 12.04 -14.45
N GLU A 120 -2.07 10.75 -14.11
CA GLU A 120 -2.22 10.27 -12.73
C GLU A 120 -1.12 10.82 -11.82
N PHE A 121 0.12 10.91 -12.32
CA PHE A 121 1.20 11.55 -11.59
C PHE A 121 0.92 13.04 -11.33
N GLU A 122 0.52 13.81 -12.35
CA GLU A 122 0.19 15.22 -12.16
C GLU A 122 -0.97 15.42 -11.20
N HIS A 123 -1.98 14.54 -11.26
CA HIS A 123 -3.11 14.53 -10.34
C HIS A 123 -2.66 14.25 -8.90
N ALA A 124 -1.88 13.18 -8.68
CA ALA A 124 -1.35 12.81 -7.38
C ALA A 124 -0.45 13.90 -6.79
N HIS A 125 0.45 14.47 -7.61
CA HIS A 125 1.32 15.56 -7.18
C HIS A 125 0.54 16.82 -6.80
N ARG A 126 -0.50 17.19 -7.58
CA ARG A 126 -1.36 18.32 -7.24
C ARG A 126 -2.18 18.07 -5.98
N LYS A 127 -2.63 16.84 -5.76
CA LYS A 127 -3.37 16.47 -4.55
C LYS A 127 -2.49 16.59 -3.29
N GLU A 128 -1.23 16.16 -3.37
CA GLU A 128 -0.29 16.17 -2.25
C GLU A 128 0.29 17.58 -1.99
N TYR A 129 0.72 18.27 -3.04
CA TYR A 129 1.49 19.53 -2.91
C TYR A 129 0.74 20.79 -3.39
N GLY A 130 -0.44 20.64 -4.01
CA GLY A 130 -1.25 21.76 -4.47
C GLY A 130 -0.90 22.32 -5.86
N TYR A 131 0.13 21.80 -6.54
CA TYR A 131 0.56 22.27 -7.86
C TYR A 131 1.11 21.14 -8.74
N SER A 132 1.36 21.42 -10.02
CA SER A 132 2.08 20.54 -10.96
C SER A 132 3.13 21.38 -11.73
N LEU A 133 4.25 20.76 -12.12
CA LEU A 133 5.36 21.40 -12.81
C LEU A 133 5.52 20.80 -14.22
N PRO A 134 4.72 21.23 -15.21
CA PRO A 134 4.65 20.57 -16.52
C PRO A 134 5.98 20.54 -17.28
N ASP A 135 6.85 21.54 -17.07
CA ASP A 135 8.13 21.66 -17.77
C ASP A 135 9.28 20.91 -17.08
N ARG A 136 9.02 20.22 -15.97
CA ARG A 136 10.06 19.57 -15.16
C ARG A 136 10.08 18.08 -15.43
N GLN A 137 11.28 17.55 -15.68
CA GLN A 137 11.53 16.12 -15.88
C GLN A 137 10.99 15.31 -14.69
N ILE A 138 10.28 14.23 -14.97
CA ILE A 138 9.81 13.28 -13.95
C ILE A 138 10.85 12.18 -13.77
N GLU A 139 11.09 11.78 -12.53
CA GLU A 139 11.89 10.62 -12.16
C GLU A 139 10.98 9.57 -11.53
N ILE A 140 11.01 8.34 -12.06
CA ILE A 140 10.46 7.17 -11.37
C ILE A 140 11.55 6.67 -10.44
N VAL A 141 11.20 6.44 -9.18
CA VAL A 141 12.14 6.09 -8.11
C VAL A 141 11.92 4.65 -7.64
N ASN A 142 10.67 4.26 -7.39
CA ASN A 142 10.33 2.92 -6.92
C ASN A 142 9.24 2.27 -7.76
N PHE A 143 9.39 0.96 -7.93
CA PHE A 143 8.43 0.04 -8.52
C PHE A 143 7.90 -0.81 -7.38
N ARG A 144 6.58 -0.83 -7.20
CA ARG A 144 5.95 -1.56 -6.11
C ARG A 144 4.79 -2.38 -6.63
N VAL A 145 4.79 -3.66 -6.27
CA VAL A 145 3.65 -4.54 -6.41
C VAL A 145 3.28 -5.11 -5.05
N ARG A 146 2.04 -4.89 -4.62
CA ARG A 146 1.49 -5.58 -3.45
C ARG A 146 0.70 -6.80 -3.91
N GLY A 147 1.11 -7.97 -3.45
CA GLY A 147 0.29 -9.19 -3.50
C GLY A 147 -0.50 -9.31 -2.21
N SER A 148 -1.79 -9.62 -2.30
CA SER A 148 -2.61 -9.87 -1.11
C SER A 148 -3.71 -10.89 -1.36
N ALA A 149 -4.27 -11.45 -0.29
CA ALA A 149 -5.49 -12.22 -0.34
C ALA A 149 -6.26 -12.11 0.99
N PRO A 150 -7.60 -12.14 0.95
CA PRO A 150 -8.40 -12.13 2.16
C PRO A 150 -8.01 -13.28 3.08
N SER A 151 -7.87 -13.01 4.38
CA SER A 151 -7.73 -14.11 5.34
C SER A 151 -8.99 -14.97 5.31
N SER A 152 -8.82 -16.30 5.35
CA SER A 152 -9.94 -17.27 5.40
C SER A 152 -10.76 -17.20 6.71
N GLY A 153 -10.46 -16.22 7.57
CA GLY A 153 -10.94 -16.13 8.93
C GLY A 153 -12.03 -15.08 9.16
N THR A 154 -13.14 -15.05 8.40
CA THR A 154 -14.50 -14.76 8.91
C THR A 154 -15.57 -14.78 7.81
N ALA A 155 -16.28 -15.90 7.68
CA ALA A 155 -17.64 -15.93 7.10
C ALA A 155 -18.63 -16.77 7.93
N SER A 156 -18.27 -17.13 9.17
CA SER A 156 -19.15 -17.92 10.06
C SER A 156 -19.00 -17.44 11.50
N HIS A 157 -19.62 -16.32 11.88
CA HIS A 157 -20.10 -16.03 13.25
C HIS A 157 -20.77 -14.65 13.26
N CYS A 158 -21.90 -14.54 12.57
CA CYS A 158 -22.89 -13.49 12.84
C CYS A 158 -24.30 -14.01 12.52
N GLN A 159 -24.66 -15.16 13.10
CA GLN A 159 -26.03 -15.59 13.32
C GLN A 159 -26.05 -16.46 14.57
N GLN A 160 -26.30 -15.83 15.70
CA GLN A 160 -27.03 -16.37 16.86
C GLN A 160 -27.33 -15.22 17.82
#